data_AF-A0A943S157-F1
#
_entry.id   AF-A0A943S157-F1
#
_cell.length_a   1.000
_cell.length_b   1.000
_cell.length_c   1.000
_cell.angle_alpha   90.00
_cell.angle_beta   90.00
_cell.angle_gamma   90.00
#
_symmetry.space_group_name_H-M   'P 1'
#
loop_
_entity.id
_entity.type
_entity.pdbx_description
1 polymer ?
#
loop_
_entity_poly.entity_id
_entity_poly.type
_entity_poly.pdbx_seq_one_letter_code
_entity_poly.pdbx_strand_id
1 'polypeptide(L)'
;MELFEPILHFFAQRWVHNIIWAVILAIGTAVAAKVVSKTLNHLLNRDDNPLPASSIFINIARAVIWMIGGSFILDNCFGINANALVAALGVGGIAISLGFQDTLSNLIGGMQVTFMGIIKPGDNIEVGGVSGVVQDITWRHTTIEDACGQTIIVPNSNISKNTLVHLMPFGRVAVPVAVKDTSKWASLDALADELTSATKAAVLPISGFDKEPYVLFSEIGDFGIKGKIIFIVSDDSTTFTAADACIRAIAPIIA
;
A
#
# COMPACT_ATOMS: atom_id res chain seq x y z
N MET A 1 63.15 -38.18 -20.04
CA MET A 1 61.67 -38.12 -20.14
C MET A 1 60.96 -39.08 -19.18
N GLU A 2 61.65 -40.05 -18.55
CA GLU A 2 61.00 -41.05 -17.65
C GLU A 2 60.65 -40.55 -16.24
N LEU A 3 61.18 -39.41 -15.78
CA LEU A 3 60.87 -38.85 -14.45
C LEU A 3 59.47 -38.20 -14.37
N PHE A 4 58.86 -37.84 -15.51
CA PHE A 4 57.55 -37.19 -15.55
C PHE A 4 56.38 -38.17 -15.81
N GLU A 5 56.66 -39.35 -16.35
CA GLU A 5 55.69 -40.44 -16.56
C GLU A 5 54.90 -40.83 -15.30
N PRO A 6 55.53 -41.12 -14.14
CA PRO A 6 54.79 -41.49 -12.92
C PRO A 6 53.93 -40.35 -12.38
N ILE A 7 54.36 -39.09 -12.58
CA ILE A 7 53.59 -37.91 -12.20
C ILE A 7 52.36 -37.76 -13.09
N LEU A 8 52.52 -37.92 -14.41
CA LEU A 8 51.40 -37.87 -15.35
C LEU A 8 50.39 -39.01 -15.12
N HIS A 9 50.85 -40.21 -14.77
CA HIS A 9 49.99 -41.33 -14.46
C HIS A 9 49.25 -41.18 -13.12
N PHE A 10 49.84 -40.47 -12.16
CA PHE A 10 49.18 -40.07 -10.91
C PHE A 10 48.06 -39.05 -11.17
N PHE A 11 48.31 -38.02 -11.98
CA PHE A 11 47.29 -37.03 -12.38
C PHE A 11 46.20 -37.63 -13.31
N ALA A 12 46.50 -38.69 -14.04
CA ALA A 12 45.52 -39.43 -14.85
C ALA A 12 44.58 -40.31 -14.00
N GLN A 13 44.84 -40.49 -12.70
CA GLN A 13 43.93 -41.24 -11.83
C GLN A 13 42.62 -40.47 -11.62
N ARG A 14 41.50 -41.15 -11.86
CA ARG A 14 40.15 -40.56 -11.85
C ARG A 14 39.79 -39.87 -10.54
N TRP A 15 40.29 -40.34 -9.40
CA TRP A 15 40.07 -39.71 -8.11
C TRP A 15 40.85 -38.38 -7.94
N VAL A 16 42.07 -38.27 -8.49
CA VAL A 16 42.85 -37.03 -8.49
C VAL A 16 42.16 -35.97 -9.35
N HIS A 17 41.68 -36.36 -10.52
CA HIS A 17 40.90 -35.49 -11.41
C HIS A 17 39.63 -34.97 -10.72
N ASN A 18 38.88 -35.84 -10.05
CA ASN A 18 37.66 -35.45 -9.34
C ASN A 18 37.94 -34.49 -8.16
N ILE A 19 39.04 -34.68 -7.44
CA ILE A 19 39.46 -33.77 -6.35
C ILE A 19 39.85 -32.41 -6.92
N ILE A 20 40.59 -32.35 -8.03
CA ILE A 20 40.95 -31.09 -8.69
C ILE A 20 39.69 -30.32 -9.11
N TRP A 21 38.73 -30.99 -9.76
CA TRP A 21 37.45 -30.38 -10.12
C TRP A 21 36.64 -29.92 -8.90
N ALA A 22 36.61 -30.71 -7.82
CA ALA A 22 35.92 -30.34 -6.59
C ALA A 22 36.51 -29.06 -5.99
N VAL A 23 37.84 -28.93 -5.97
CA VAL A 23 38.53 -27.73 -5.47
C VAL A 23 38.24 -26.52 -6.36
N ILE A 24 38.28 -26.67 -7.69
CA ILE A 24 37.96 -25.59 -8.63
C ILE A 24 36.51 -25.11 -8.41
N LEU A 25 35.55 -26.03 -8.32
CA LEU A 25 34.14 -25.71 -8.08
C LEU A 25 33.90 -25.09 -6.70
N ALA A 26 34.60 -25.56 -5.66
CA ALA A 26 34.54 -24.99 -4.32
C ALA A 26 35.10 -23.56 -4.29
N ILE A 27 36.22 -23.30 -4.98
CA ILE A 27 36.78 -21.94 -5.11
C ILE A 27 35.80 -21.05 -5.87
N GLY A 28 35.25 -21.51 -6.99
CA GLY A 28 34.24 -20.77 -7.76
C GLY A 28 33.01 -20.41 -6.92
N THR A 29 32.50 -21.37 -6.15
CA THR A 29 31.36 -21.17 -5.23
C THR A 29 31.71 -20.17 -4.12
N ALA A 30 32.90 -20.27 -3.53
CA ALA A 30 33.36 -19.35 -2.49
C ALA A 30 33.54 -17.92 -3.03
N VAL A 31 34.07 -17.77 -4.25
CA VAL A 31 34.18 -16.47 -4.92
C VAL A 31 32.79 -15.90 -5.18
N ALA A 32 31.86 -16.68 -5.72
CA ALA A 32 30.47 -16.26 -5.94
C ALA A 32 29.80 -15.82 -4.62
N ALA A 33 29.92 -16.62 -3.56
CA ALA A 33 29.38 -16.29 -2.24
C ALA A 33 29.97 -14.99 -1.68
N LYS A 34 31.28 -14.76 -1.89
CA LYS A 34 31.97 -13.55 -1.44
C LYS A 34 31.54 -12.32 -2.25
N VAL A 35 31.42 -12.44 -3.58
CA VAL A 35 30.94 -11.36 -4.46
C VAL A 35 29.52 -10.98 -4.09
N VAL A 36 28.60 -11.94 -4.01
CA VAL A 36 27.20 -11.67 -3.64
C VAL A 36 27.11 -11.06 -2.24
N SER A 37 27.81 -11.62 -1.24
CA SER A 37 27.81 -11.06 0.11
C SER A 37 28.34 -9.62 0.15
N LYS A 38 29.35 -9.30 -0.65
CA LYS A 38 29.94 -7.96 -0.71
C LYS A 38 29.00 -6.97 -1.39
N THR A 39 28.38 -7.35 -2.50
CA THR A 39 27.39 -6.52 -3.20
C THR A 39 26.18 -6.27 -2.31
N LEU A 40 25.67 -7.31 -1.65
CA LEU A 40 24.50 -7.20 -0.78
C LEU A 40 24.81 -6.32 0.45
N ASN A 41 25.99 -6.47 1.07
CA ASN A 41 26.46 -5.55 2.10
C ASN A 41 26.52 -4.10 1.61
N HIS A 42 27.06 -3.86 0.41
CA HIS A 42 27.20 -2.52 -0.12
C HIS A 42 25.84 -1.85 -0.42
N LEU A 43 24.85 -2.62 -0.84
CA LEU A 43 23.49 -2.12 -1.07
C LEU A 43 22.72 -1.89 0.23
N LEU A 44 22.90 -2.75 1.23
CA LEU A 44 22.16 -2.72 2.49
C LEU A 44 22.75 -1.76 3.55
N ASN A 45 24.06 -1.46 3.50
CA ASN A 45 24.75 -0.53 4.42
C ASN A 45 24.85 0.92 3.88
N ARG A 46 23.83 1.43 3.18
CA ARG A 46 23.77 2.88 2.90
C ARG A 46 23.20 3.61 4.13
N ASP A 47 24.12 4.14 4.93
CA ASP A 47 24.10 5.20 5.96
C ASP A 47 22.91 5.43 6.93
N ASP A 48 21.71 4.87 6.79
CA ASP A 48 20.57 5.22 7.68
C ASP A 48 19.73 4.03 8.21
N ASN A 49 20.24 2.80 8.21
CA ASN A 49 19.50 1.62 8.69
C ASN A 49 19.88 1.21 10.13
N PRO A 50 19.02 1.44 11.16
CA PRO A 50 19.31 1.10 12.56
C PRO A 50 19.13 -0.39 12.92
N LEU A 51 19.08 -1.31 11.94
CA LEU A 51 18.78 -2.73 12.17
C LEU A 51 19.90 -3.68 11.71
N PRO A 52 20.16 -4.78 12.45
CA PRO A 52 21.06 -5.88 12.03
C PRO A 52 20.58 -6.69 10.81
N ALA A 53 19.54 -6.23 10.10
CA ALA A 53 18.87 -6.94 9.02
C ALA A 53 19.81 -7.34 7.87
N SER A 54 20.90 -6.58 7.66
CA SER A 54 21.93 -6.92 6.68
C SER A 54 22.51 -8.32 6.88
N SER A 55 22.69 -8.76 8.13
CA SER A 55 23.27 -10.07 8.42
C SER A 55 22.38 -11.25 8.02
N ILE A 56 21.05 -11.13 8.18
CA ILE A 56 20.11 -12.24 7.92
C ILE A 56 20.02 -12.52 6.43
N PHE A 57 19.79 -11.48 5.61
CA PHE A 57 19.70 -11.64 4.15
C PHE A 57 21.00 -12.16 3.53
N ILE A 58 22.15 -11.69 4.04
CA ILE A 58 23.47 -12.15 3.58
C ILE A 58 23.71 -13.61 3.96
N ASN A 59 23.34 -14.01 5.17
CA ASN A 59 23.49 -15.39 5.62
C ASN A 59 22.59 -16.34 4.84
N ILE A 60 21.35 -15.94 4.54
CA ILE A 60 20.44 -16.71 3.68
C ILE A 60 21.03 -16.85 2.26
N ALA A 61 21.46 -15.75 1.64
CA ALA A 61 22.05 -15.78 0.30
C ALA A 61 23.31 -16.68 0.26
N ARG A 62 24.17 -16.59 1.28
CA ARG A 62 25.35 -17.44 1.42
C ARG A 62 24.96 -18.91 1.56
N ALA A 63 23.98 -19.23 2.40
CA ALA A 63 23.51 -20.61 2.58
C ALA A 63 22.98 -21.20 1.28
N VAL A 64 22.18 -20.44 0.52
CA VAL A 64 21.67 -20.87 -0.79
C VAL A 64 22.80 -21.12 -1.79
N ILE A 65 23.78 -20.22 -1.90
CA ILE A 65 24.93 -20.39 -2.80
C ILE A 65 25.74 -21.64 -2.45
N TRP A 66 25.99 -21.87 -1.16
CA TRP A 66 26.71 -23.07 -0.72
C TRP A 66 25.92 -24.36 -0.93
N MET A 67 24.60 -24.34 -0.74
CA MET A 67 23.77 -25.52 -1.03
C MET A 67 23.77 -25.86 -2.53
N ILE A 68 23.67 -24.84 -3.40
CA ILE A 68 23.71 -25.04 -4.85
C ILE A 68 25.11 -25.51 -5.29
N GLY A 69 26.17 -24.81 -4.88
CA GLY A 69 27.55 -25.16 -5.22
C GLY A 69 27.94 -26.54 -4.69
N GLY A 70 27.51 -26.89 -3.47
CA GLY A 70 27.66 -28.22 -2.90
C GLY A 70 26.98 -29.28 -3.75
N SER A 71 25.75 -29.04 -4.20
CA SER A 71 25.01 -29.94 -5.09
C SER A 71 25.80 -30.25 -6.37
N PHE A 72 26.39 -29.23 -7.01
CA PHE A 72 27.22 -29.42 -8.21
C PHE A 72 28.49 -30.25 -7.93
N ILE A 73 29.14 -30.03 -6.78
CA ILE A 73 30.34 -30.78 -6.38
C ILE A 73 30.00 -32.27 -6.14
N LEU A 74 28.89 -32.53 -5.44
CA LEU A 74 28.40 -33.89 -5.16
C LEU A 74 28.13 -34.68 -6.46
N ASP A 75 27.50 -34.04 -7.44
CA ASP A 75 27.16 -34.66 -8.72
C ASP A 75 28.40 -34.91 -9.59
N ASN A 76 29.22 -33.87 -9.81
CA ASN A 76 30.33 -33.94 -10.76
C ASN A 76 31.55 -34.70 -10.23
N CYS A 77 31.79 -34.67 -8.92
CA CYS A 77 33.04 -35.21 -8.34
C CYS A 77 32.82 -36.55 -7.62
N PHE A 78 31.65 -36.76 -7.03
CA PHE A 78 31.35 -37.96 -6.24
C PHE A 78 30.34 -38.88 -6.92
N GLY A 79 29.74 -38.46 -8.05
CA GLY A 79 28.74 -39.24 -8.77
C GLY A 79 27.44 -39.43 -7.98
N ILE A 80 27.22 -38.61 -6.95
CA ILE A 80 26.01 -38.63 -6.14
C ILE A 80 24.98 -37.77 -6.87
N ASN A 81 23.89 -38.39 -7.31
CA ASN A 81 22.84 -37.69 -8.04
C ASN A 81 22.29 -36.52 -7.21
N ALA A 82 22.64 -35.29 -7.61
CA ALA A 82 22.22 -34.09 -6.90
C ALA A 82 20.80 -33.65 -7.26
N ASN A 83 20.11 -34.33 -8.19
CA ASN A 83 18.74 -33.97 -8.58
C ASN A 83 17.79 -34.06 -7.39
N ALA A 84 18.01 -35.02 -6.48
CA ALA A 84 17.22 -35.14 -5.25
C ALA A 84 17.39 -33.92 -4.33
N LEU A 85 18.62 -33.40 -4.20
CA LEU A 85 18.92 -32.22 -3.38
C LEU A 85 18.35 -30.95 -4.01
N VAL A 86 18.51 -30.78 -5.33
CA VAL A 86 17.93 -29.67 -6.08
C VAL A 86 16.39 -29.72 -6.06
N ALA A 87 15.79 -30.90 -6.18
CA ALA A 87 14.34 -31.07 -6.05
C ALA A 87 13.85 -30.69 -4.64
N ALA A 88 14.57 -31.11 -3.60
CA ALA A 88 14.25 -30.73 -2.21
C ALA A 88 14.36 -29.21 -2.00
N LEU A 89 15.38 -28.56 -2.58
CA LEU A 89 15.50 -27.10 -2.56
C LEU A 89 14.35 -26.41 -3.31
N GLY A 90 13.92 -26.96 -4.45
CA GLY A 90 12.78 -26.46 -5.20
C GLY A 90 11.48 -26.51 -4.37
N VAL A 91 11.18 -27.67 -3.77
CA VAL A 91 10.00 -27.83 -2.90
C VAL A 91 10.10 -26.96 -1.65
N GLY A 92 11.28 -26.89 -1.01
CA GLY A 92 11.51 -26.02 0.14
C GLY A 92 11.34 -24.53 -0.21
N GLY A 93 11.79 -24.11 -1.38
CA GLY A 93 11.60 -22.75 -1.90
C GLY A 93 10.12 -22.40 -2.11
N ILE A 94 9.31 -23.34 -2.60
CA ILE A 94 7.86 -23.16 -2.72
C ILE A 94 7.22 -22.98 -1.34
N ALA A 95 7.58 -23.81 -0.36
CA ALA A 95 7.06 -23.70 1.01
C ALA A 95 7.40 -22.33 1.63
N ILE A 96 8.63 -21.84 1.44
CA ILE A 96 9.05 -20.51 1.88
C ILE A 96 8.24 -19.42 1.16
N SER A 97 8.08 -19.52 -0.16
CA SER A 97 7.30 -18.56 -0.97
C SER A 97 5.85 -18.45 -0.49
N LEU A 98 5.21 -19.58 -0.20
CA LEU A 98 3.86 -19.62 0.38
C LEU A 98 3.81 -18.93 1.75
N GLY A 99 4.83 -19.12 2.60
CA GLY A 99 4.93 -18.42 3.88
C GLY A 99 5.11 -16.90 3.75
N PHE A 100 5.71 -16.42 2.66
CA PHE A 100 5.88 -15.00 2.36
C PHE A 100 4.78 -14.39 1.49
N GLN A 101 3.75 -15.16 1.13
CA GLN A 101 2.69 -14.75 0.20
C GLN A 101 2.04 -13.42 0.62
N ASP A 102 1.73 -13.25 1.91
CA ASP A 102 1.10 -12.03 2.42
C ASP A 102 2.05 -10.82 2.37
N THR A 103 3.33 -11.03 2.68
CA THR A 103 4.33 -9.94 2.62
C THR A 103 4.49 -9.46 1.19
N LEU A 104 4.62 -10.39 0.24
CA LEU A 104 4.72 -10.08 -1.18
C LEU A 104 3.43 -9.44 -1.70
N SER A 105 2.27 -9.93 -1.29
CA SER A 105 0.97 -9.37 -1.68
C SER A 105 0.80 -7.92 -1.20
N ASN A 106 1.27 -7.58 0.00
CA ASN A 106 1.23 -6.21 0.51
C ASN A 106 2.21 -5.29 -0.23
N LEU A 107 3.42 -5.78 -0.52
CA LEU A 107 4.41 -5.01 -1.26
C LEU A 107 3.94 -4.71 -2.69
N ILE A 108 3.41 -5.70 -3.40
CA ILE A 108 2.83 -5.52 -4.74
C ILE A 108 1.62 -4.59 -4.68
N GLY A 109 0.73 -4.77 -3.70
CA GLY A 109 -0.40 -3.87 -3.49
C GLY A 109 0.04 -2.42 -3.29
N GLY A 110 1.08 -2.19 -2.50
CA GLY A 110 1.62 -0.84 -2.25
C GLY A 110 2.21 -0.18 -3.47
N MET A 111 3.00 -0.93 -4.24
CA MET A 111 3.53 -0.45 -5.52
C MET A 111 2.41 -0.16 -6.51
N GLN A 112 1.39 -1.03 -6.60
CA GLN A 112 0.27 -0.82 -7.50
C GLN A 112 -0.50 0.45 -7.13
N VAL A 113 -0.83 0.62 -5.85
CA VAL A 113 -1.52 1.82 -5.33
C VAL A 113 -0.73 3.08 -5.66
N THR A 114 0.58 3.07 -5.38
CA THR A 114 1.45 4.25 -5.56
C THR A 114 1.70 4.56 -7.04
N PHE A 115 2.03 3.56 -7.86
CA PHE A 115 2.40 3.76 -9.26
C PHE A 115 1.20 4.03 -10.16
N MET A 116 0.07 3.37 -9.91
CA MET A 116 -1.16 3.63 -10.66
C MET A 116 -1.91 4.86 -10.12
N GLY A 117 -1.56 5.35 -8.93
CA GLY A 117 -2.19 6.50 -8.30
C GLY A 117 -3.68 6.30 -8.04
N ILE A 118 -4.09 5.07 -7.69
CA ILE A 118 -5.50 4.69 -7.46
C ILE A 118 -6.11 5.46 -6.28
N ILE A 119 -5.28 5.73 -5.27
CA ILE A 119 -5.57 6.58 -4.13
C ILE A 119 -4.37 7.48 -3.85
N LYS A 120 -4.65 8.66 -3.30
CA LYS A 120 -3.67 9.66 -2.91
C LYS A 120 -3.94 10.12 -1.48
N PRO A 121 -2.91 10.59 -0.75
CA PRO A 121 -3.13 11.32 0.50
C PRO A 121 -4.13 12.47 0.29
N GLY A 122 -5.13 12.56 1.17
CA GLY A 122 -6.26 13.47 1.09
C GLY A 122 -7.54 12.89 0.47
N ASP A 123 -7.47 11.73 -0.20
CA ASP A 123 -8.68 11.09 -0.72
C ASP A 123 -9.52 10.51 0.44
N ASN A 124 -10.82 10.80 0.44
CA ASN A 124 -11.77 10.11 1.31
C ASN A 124 -12.20 8.81 0.63
N ILE A 125 -11.94 7.67 1.25
CA ILE A 125 -12.20 6.36 0.66
C ILE A 125 -12.95 5.45 1.61
N GLU A 126 -13.68 4.50 1.05
CA GLU A 126 -14.19 3.33 1.76
C GLU A 126 -13.59 2.06 1.17
N VAL A 127 -13.01 1.22 2.02
CA VAL A 127 -12.39 -0.04 1.62
C VAL A 127 -12.56 -1.10 2.70
N GLY A 128 -13.12 -2.25 2.33
CA GLY A 128 -13.27 -3.38 3.26
C GLY A 128 -14.09 -3.08 4.53
N GLY A 129 -15.05 -2.16 4.45
CA GLY A 129 -15.89 -1.75 5.59
C GLY A 129 -15.27 -0.69 6.51
N VAL A 130 -14.12 -0.13 6.13
CA VAL A 130 -13.51 1.03 6.79
C VAL A 130 -13.64 2.24 5.87
N SER A 131 -14.01 3.40 6.42
CA SER A 131 -14.07 4.68 5.72
C SER A 131 -13.16 5.72 6.38
N GLY A 132 -12.59 6.62 5.59
CA GLY A 132 -11.81 7.74 6.12
C GLY A 132 -10.91 8.41 5.08
N VAL A 133 -10.17 9.44 5.52
CA VAL A 133 -9.19 10.15 4.69
C VAL A 133 -7.85 9.42 4.69
N VAL A 134 -7.28 9.19 3.51
CA VAL A 134 -5.92 8.66 3.39
C VAL A 134 -4.91 9.70 3.89
N GLN A 135 -4.14 9.35 4.90
CA GLN A 135 -3.08 10.21 5.46
C GLN A 135 -1.73 9.94 4.80
N ASP A 136 -1.36 8.66 4.69
CA ASP A 136 -0.08 8.25 4.12
C ASP A 136 -0.18 6.87 3.46
N ILE A 137 0.69 6.62 2.48
CA ILE A 137 0.81 5.35 1.77
C ILE A 137 2.26 4.88 1.87
N THR A 138 2.50 3.91 2.74
CA THR A 138 3.81 3.25 2.88
C THR A 138 3.89 2.02 1.97
N TRP A 139 5.09 1.46 1.79
CA TRP A 139 5.34 0.28 0.95
C TRP A 139 4.52 -0.98 1.32
N ARG A 140 4.01 -1.11 2.55
CA ARG A 140 3.23 -2.30 3.01
C ARG A 140 1.81 -2.00 3.51
N HIS A 141 1.52 -0.76 3.85
CA HIS A 141 0.23 -0.36 4.42
C HIS A 141 -0.10 1.09 4.06
N THR A 142 -1.39 1.39 4.09
CA THR A 142 -1.96 2.72 3.98
C THR A 142 -2.56 3.11 5.31
N THR A 143 -2.31 4.35 5.72
CA THR A 143 -2.85 4.93 6.95
C THR A 143 -4.07 5.77 6.58
N ILE A 144 -5.20 5.47 7.21
CA ILE A 144 -6.48 6.15 7.01
C ILE A 144 -6.89 6.77 8.34
N GLU A 145 -7.48 7.96 8.33
CA GLU A 145 -8.10 8.58 9.51
C GLU A 145 -9.62 8.66 9.34
N ASP A 146 -10.35 8.08 10.28
CA ASP A 146 -11.83 8.11 10.29
C ASP A 146 -12.36 9.45 10.82
N ALA A 147 -13.65 9.73 10.62
CA ALA A 147 -14.38 10.91 11.10
C ALA A 147 -14.26 11.14 12.62
N CYS A 148 -13.98 10.08 13.39
CA CYS A 148 -13.75 10.16 14.83
C CYS A 148 -12.29 10.50 15.22
N GLY A 149 -11.41 10.77 14.25
CA GLY A 149 -9.97 11.01 14.47
C GLY A 149 -9.17 9.74 14.79
N GLN A 150 -9.71 8.56 14.46
CA GLN A 150 -9.03 7.28 14.70
C GLN A 150 -8.10 6.95 13.54
N THR A 151 -6.85 6.61 13.83
CA THR A 151 -5.89 6.14 12.82
C THR A 151 -6.07 4.64 12.57
N ILE A 152 -6.40 4.30 11.34
CA ILE A 152 -6.63 2.92 10.88
C ILE A 152 -5.53 2.53 9.90
N ILE A 153 -4.83 1.44 10.22
CA ILE A 153 -3.73 0.90 9.40
C ILE A 153 -4.27 -0.24 8.54
N VAL A 154 -4.37 0.02 7.23
CA VAL A 154 -4.88 -0.95 6.26
C VAL A 154 -3.73 -1.57 5.48
N PRO A 155 -3.54 -2.90 5.51
CA PRO A 155 -2.56 -3.56 4.65
C PRO A 155 -2.84 -3.28 3.18
N ASN A 156 -1.81 -2.97 2.39
CA ASN A 156 -2.00 -2.59 0.98
C ASN A 156 -2.65 -3.71 0.15
N SER A 157 -2.45 -4.97 0.54
CA SER A 157 -3.15 -6.09 -0.11
C SER A 157 -4.66 -6.06 0.09
N ASN A 158 -5.16 -5.49 1.19
CA ASN A 158 -6.59 -5.32 1.39
C ASN A 158 -7.15 -4.24 0.46
N ILE A 159 -6.36 -3.20 0.16
CA ILE A 159 -6.75 -2.15 -0.79
C ILE A 159 -6.84 -2.69 -2.21
N SER A 160 -5.92 -3.58 -2.61
CA SER A 160 -5.94 -4.16 -3.95
C SER A 160 -6.94 -5.31 -4.12
N LYS A 161 -7.32 -6.00 -3.04
CA LYS A 161 -8.25 -7.15 -3.08
C LYS A 161 -9.71 -6.76 -2.87
N ASN A 162 -9.98 -5.69 -2.13
CA ASN A 162 -11.35 -5.26 -1.83
C ASN A 162 -11.85 -4.21 -2.81
N THR A 163 -13.17 -4.06 -2.89
CA THR A 163 -13.79 -2.92 -3.58
C THR A 163 -13.38 -1.62 -2.89
N LEU A 164 -12.90 -0.67 -3.69
CA LEU A 164 -12.55 0.67 -3.25
C LEU A 164 -13.57 1.66 -3.79
N VAL A 165 -14.14 2.46 -2.88
CA VAL A 165 -15.09 3.53 -3.22
C VAL A 165 -14.43 4.85 -2.87
N HIS A 166 -14.38 5.77 -3.83
CA HIS A 166 -14.04 7.16 -3.56
C HIS A 166 -15.28 7.85 -2.99
N LEU A 167 -15.21 8.23 -1.73
CA LEU A 167 -16.23 9.00 -1.04
C LEU A 167 -16.10 10.48 -1.40
N MET A 168 -17.13 11.26 -1.10
CA MET A 168 -17.02 12.71 -1.19
C MET A 168 -15.96 13.21 -0.19
N PRO A 169 -15.19 14.26 -0.54
CA PRO A 169 -14.21 14.84 0.38
C PRO A 169 -14.82 15.10 1.75
N PHE A 170 -14.05 14.86 2.82
CA PHE A 170 -14.40 15.39 4.14
C PHE A 170 -14.58 16.91 4.05
N GLY A 171 -15.43 17.47 4.91
CA GLY A 171 -15.82 18.89 4.82
C GLY A 171 -17.00 19.18 3.88
N ARG A 172 -17.39 18.26 2.97
CA ARG A 172 -18.60 18.47 2.15
C ARG A 172 -19.88 18.17 2.94
N VAL A 173 -20.57 19.23 3.35
CA VAL A 173 -21.87 19.15 4.02
C VAL A 173 -22.98 19.18 2.97
N ALA A 174 -23.95 18.26 3.08
CA ALA A 174 -25.16 18.25 2.28
C ALA A 174 -26.40 18.15 3.19
N VAL A 175 -27.10 19.28 3.37
CA VAL A 175 -28.31 19.35 4.21
C VAL A 175 -29.55 19.22 3.31
N PRO A 176 -30.40 18.18 3.50
CA PRO A 176 -31.65 18.07 2.76
C PRO A 176 -32.65 19.11 3.26
N VAL A 177 -33.32 19.77 2.32
CA VAL A 177 -34.33 20.81 2.60
C VAL A 177 -35.63 20.46 1.88
N ALA A 178 -36.75 20.63 2.57
CA ALA A 178 -38.08 20.50 1.99
C ALA A 178 -38.89 21.74 2.35
N VAL A 179 -39.35 22.47 1.32
CA VAL A 179 -40.12 23.71 1.48
C VAL A 179 -41.55 23.44 1.06
N LYS A 180 -42.48 23.51 2.01
CA LYS A 180 -43.92 23.23 1.77
C LYS A 180 -44.63 24.38 1.08
N ASP A 181 -44.42 25.61 1.56
CA ASP A 181 -45.09 26.79 1.05
C ASP A 181 -44.07 27.71 0.38
N THR A 182 -44.13 27.83 -0.95
CA THR A 182 -43.25 28.72 -1.71
C THR A 182 -43.85 30.11 -1.94
N SER A 183 -45.05 30.39 -1.42
CA SER A 183 -45.76 31.66 -1.69
C SER A 183 -45.07 32.90 -1.11
N LYS A 184 -44.20 32.71 -0.10
CA LYS A 184 -43.41 33.77 0.53
C LYS A 184 -42.35 34.38 -0.40
N TRP A 185 -41.93 33.65 -1.44
CA TRP A 185 -40.86 34.07 -2.34
C TRP A 185 -41.37 34.34 -3.75
N ALA A 186 -40.84 35.40 -4.38
CA ALA A 186 -41.17 35.76 -5.75
C ALA A 186 -40.64 34.75 -6.79
N SER A 187 -39.55 34.04 -6.47
CA SER A 187 -38.95 33.00 -7.32
C SER A 187 -38.18 31.98 -6.46
N LEU A 188 -37.90 30.81 -7.04
CA LEU A 188 -37.04 29.80 -6.41
C LEU A 188 -35.60 30.28 -6.22
N ASP A 189 -35.14 31.19 -7.07
CA ASP A 189 -33.82 31.80 -6.94
C ASP A 189 -33.75 32.70 -5.70
N ALA A 190 -34.80 33.49 -5.42
CA ALA A 190 -34.86 34.31 -4.22
C ALA A 190 -34.86 33.47 -2.93
N LEU A 191 -35.55 32.32 -2.95
CA LEU A 191 -35.49 31.34 -1.86
C LEU A 191 -34.08 30.75 -1.72
N ALA A 192 -33.44 30.36 -2.83
CA ALA A 192 -32.09 29.83 -2.82
C ALA A 192 -31.06 30.82 -2.27
N ASP A 193 -31.16 32.11 -2.64
CA ASP A 193 -30.28 33.18 -2.17
C ASP A 193 -30.45 33.44 -0.68
N GLU A 194 -31.69 33.44 -0.17
CA GLU A 194 -31.96 33.62 1.26
C GLU A 194 -31.41 32.46 2.09
N LEU A 195 -31.64 31.21 1.67
CA LEU A 195 -31.09 30.02 2.31
C LEU A 195 -29.55 30.00 2.26
N THR A 196 -28.97 30.40 1.14
CA THR A 196 -27.51 30.50 0.97
C THR A 196 -26.92 31.55 1.90
N SER A 197 -27.54 32.72 1.98
CA SER A 197 -27.10 33.82 2.83
C SER A 197 -27.19 33.47 4.32
N ALA A 198 -28.29 32.83 4.74
CA ALA A 198 -28.47 32.36 6.11
C ALA A 198 -27.43 31.29 6.50
N THR A 199 -27.17 30.34 5.60
CA THR A 199 -26.13 29.31 5.80
C THR A 199 -24.74 29.95 5.90
N LYS A 200 -24.43 30.90 5.03
CA LYS A 200 -23.14 31.62 5.03
C LYS A 200 -22.94 32.38 6.33
N ALA A 201 -23.95 33.10 6.81
CA ALA A 201 -23.88 33.84 8.07
C ALA A 201 -23.69 32.94 9.31
N ALA A 202 -24.29 31.75 9.31
CA ALA A 202 -24.21 30.81 10.44
C ALA A 202 -22.92 30.00 10.48
N VAL A 203 -22.36 29.64 9.31
CA VAL A 203 -21.18 28.76 9.22
C VAL A 203 -19.87 29.54 9.17
N LEU A 204 -19.84 30.77 8.65
CA LEU A 204 -18.62 31.61 8.60
C LEU A 204 -17.92 31.83 9.96
N PRO A 205 -18.64 31.96 11.10
CA PRO A 205 -18.01 32.04 12.42
C PRO A 205 -17.38 30.73 12.92
N ILE A 206 -17.77 29.59 12.33
CA ILE A 206 -17.35 28.24 12.74
C ILE A 206 -16.17 27.77 11.89
N SER A 207 -16.26 27.96 10.58
CA SER A 207 -15.24 27.56 9.62
C SER A 207 -15.25 28.48 8.39
N GLY A 208 -14.10 28.57 7.73
CA GLY A 208 -14.01 29.06 6.35
C GLY A 208 -14.74 28.15 5.36
N PHE A 209 -14.87 28.62 4.12
CA PHE A 209 -15.42 27.84 3.01
C PHE A 209 -14.36 27.63 1.94
N ASP A 210 -14.12 26.37 1.60
CA ASP A 210 -13.39 26.00 0.38
C ASP A 210 -14.31 26.08 -0.83
N LYS A 211 -15.60 25.81 -0.62
CA LYS A 211 -16.65 26.03 -1.61
C LYS A 211 -17.90 26.62 -0.94
N GLU A 212 -18.31 27.78 -1.43
CA GLU A 212 -19.48 28.50 -0.92
C GLU A 212 -20.77 27.67 -1.01
N PRO A 213 -21.73 27.90 -0.09
CA PRO A 213 -23.02 27.23 -0.13
C PRO A 213 -23.80 27.54 -1.39
N TYR A 214 -24.46 26.52 -1.93
CA TYR A 214 -25.42 26.65 -3.01
C TYR A 214 -26.57 25.68 -2.81
N VAL A 215 -27.74 26.07 -3.31
CA VAL A 215 -28.97 25.28 -3.19
C VAL A 215 -29.28 24.59 -4.53
N LEU A 216 -29.61 23.31 -4.47
CA LEU A 216 -30.10 22.55 -5.62
C LEU A 216 -31.47 21.97 -5.30
N PHE A 217 -32.49 22.35 -6.07
CA PHE A 217 -33.79 21.71 -6.02
C PHE A 217 -33.76 20.43 -6.87
N SER A 218 -34.29 19.34 -6.31
CA SER A 218 -34.20 18.00 -6.90
C SER A 218 -35.55 17.50 -7.41
N GLU A 219 -36.62 17.76 -6.67
CA GLU A 219 -37.94 17.18 -6.93
C GLU A 219 -39.04 18.13 -6.43
N ILE A 220 -40.17 18.17 -7.14
CA ILE A 220 -41.41 18.78 -6.68
C ILE A 220 -42.37 17.63 -6.33
N GLY A 221 -42.76 17.51 -5.07
CA GLY A 221 -43.65 16.45 -4.61
C GLY A 221 -44.85 16.98 -3.81
N ASP A 222 -45.68 16.05 -3.33
CA ASP A 222 -46.93 16.36 -2.61
C ASP A 222 -46.73 17.16 -1.30
N PHE A 223 -45.50 17.14 -0.77
CA PHE A 223 -45.09 17.87 0.44
C PHE A 223 -44.25 19.12 0.15
N GLY A 224 -44.31 19.61 -1.10
CA GLY A 224 -43.57 20.78 -1.56
C GLY A 224 -42.29 20.43 -2.31
N ILE A 225 -41.40 21.42 -2.43
CA ILE A 225 -40.18 21.31 -3.22
C ILE A 225 -39.05 20.78 -2.34
N LYS A 226 -38.43 19.69 -2.77
CA LYS A 226 -37.25 19.11 -2.13
C LYS A 226 -36.00 19.62 -2.81
N GLY A 227 -34.98 19.87 -2.00
CA GLY A 227 -33.66 20.23 -2.45
C GLY A 227 -32.58 19.86 -1.45
N LYS A 228 -31.36 20.27 -1.74
CA LYS A 228 -30.21 20.12 -0.86
C LYS A 228 -29.39 21.41 -0.88
N ILE A 229 -28.91 21.81 0.28
CA ILE A 229 -27.88 22.85 0.42
C ILE A 229 -26.55 22.14 0.52
N ILE A 230 -25.60 22.50 -0.35
CA ILE A 230 -24.29 21.88 -0.43
C ILE A 230 -23.22 22.94 -0.24
N PHE A 231 -22.27 22.69 0.66
CA PHE A 231 -21.08 23.53 0.86
C PHE A 231 -19.89 22.66 1.27
N ILE A 232 -18.67 23.21 1.16
CA ILE A 232 -17.44 22.58 1.64
C ILE A 232 -16.79 23.51 2.65
N VAL A 233 -16.65 23.04 3.90
CA VAL A 233 -15.94 23.75 4.96
C VAL A 233 -14.42 23.58 4.80
N SER A 234 -13.64 24.60 5.18
CA SER A 234 -12.18 24.55 5.14
C SER A 234 -11.57 23.71 6.27
N ASP A 235 -12.30 23.51 7.37
CA ASP A 235 -11.90 22.62 8.47
C ASP A 235 -12.84 21.42 8.57
N ASP A 236 -12.35 20.27 8.14
CA ASP A 236 -13.07 18.99 8.11
C ASP A 236 -13.60 18.58 9.49
N SER A 237 -12.93 18.95 10.58
CA SER A 237 -13.34 18.61 11.95
C SER A 237 -14.67 19.30 12.34
N THR A 238 -14.99 20.42 11.69
CA THR A 238 -16.19 21.21 11.97
C THR A 238 -17.41 20.79 11.16
N THR A 239 -17.28 19.78 10.29
CA THR A 239 -18.34 19.32 9.36
C THR A 239 -19.69 19.14 10.07
N PHE A 240 -19.72 18.45 11.21
CA PHE A 240 -20.95 18.20 11.96
C PHE A 240 -21.53 19.47 12.61
N THR A 241 -20.66 20.31 13.18
CA THR A 241 -21.06 21.57 13.81
C THR A 241 -21.61 22.55 12.77
N ALA A 242 -20.98 22.61 11.59
CA ALA A 242 -21.43 23.42 10.48
C ALA A 242 -22.76 22.92 9.90
N ALA A 243 -22.98 21.60 9.85
CA ALA A 243 -24.26 21.02 9.46
C ALA A 243 -25.38 21.39 10.44
N ASP A 244 -25.15 21.26 11.76
CA ASP A 244 -26.13 21.66 12.78
C ASP A 244 -26.44 23.17 12.73
N ALA A 245 -25.41 24.01 12.60
CA ALA A 245 -25.58 25.45 12.46
C ALA A 245 -26.39 25.83 11.21
N CYS A 246 -26.13 25.17 10.07
CA CYS A 246 -26.92 25.31 8.85
C CYS A 246 -28.39 24.94 9.11
N ILE A 247 -28.66 23.77 9.70
CA ILE A 247 -30.03 23.31 10.00
C ILE A 247 -30.78 24.31 10.89
N ARG A 248 -30.13 24.83 11.94
CA ARG A 248 -30.74 25.83 12.84
C ARG A 248 -31.03 27.15 12.14
N ALA A 249 -30.17 27.58 11.22
CA ALA A 249 -30.34 28.82 10.48
C ALA A 249 -31.49 28.74 9.46
N ILE A 250 -31.65 27.59 8.79
CA ILE A 250 -32.68 27.41 7.76
C ILE A 250 -34.05 27.05 8.33
N ALA A 251 -34.11 26.38 9.50
CA ALA A 251 -35.36 25.96 10.13
C ALA A 251 -36.43 27.07 10.24
N PRO A 252 -36.14 28.30 10.71
CA PRO A 252 -37.13 29.38 10.79
C PRO A 252 -37.53 29.97 9.42
N ILE A 253 -36.76 29.71 8.36
CA ILE A 253 -37.03 30.23 7.01
C ILE A 253 -38.06 29.36 6.30
N ILE A 254 -37.99 28.04 6.53
CA ILE A 254 -38.79 27.00 5.84
C ILE A 254 -39.97 26.47 6.66
N ALA A 255 -40.04 26.79 7.96
CA ALA A 255 -41.15 26.46 8.85
C ALA A 255 -42.37 27.35 8.61
#